data_AF-S0F7H8-F1
#
_entry.id   AF-S0F7H8-F1
#
_cell.length_a   1.000
_cell.length_b   1.000
_cell.length_c   1.000
_cell.angle_alpha   90.00
_cell.angle_beta   90.00
_cell.angle_gamma   90.00
#
_symmetry.space_group_name_H-M   'P 1'
#
loop_
_entity.id
_entity.type
_entity.pdbx_description
1 polymer ?
#
loop_
_entity_poly.entity_id
_entity_poly.type
_entity_poly.pdbx_seq_one_letter_code
_entity_poly.pdbx_strand_id
1 'polypeptide(L)'
;MWSDNETTQDLLGYQVHADLLKKIILSDSMLPISIGVFGNWGSGKSSLMLLLQQALKEWEQSQQGENHNMILQVYFNSWQFESYDTTKLTMIESILEAL
;
A
#
# COMPACT_ATOMS: atom_id res chain seq x y z
N MET A 1 -6.21 3.36 27.50
CA MET A 1 -5.13 2.95 26.58
C MET A 1 -5.30 3.75 25.31
N TRP A 2 -4.24 4.34 24.77
CA TRP A 2 -4.31 4.98 23.45
C TRP A 2 -4.36 3.89 22.38
N SER A 3 -5.16 4.13 21.34
CA SER A 3 -5.29 3.22 20.22
C SER A 3 -4.02 3.26 19.38
N ASP A 4 -3.40 2.10 19.17
CA ASP A 4 -2.30 1.92 18.21
C ASP A 4 -2.92 1.79 16.81
N ASN A 5 -3.15 2.94 16.17
CA ASN A 5 -3.75 3.02 14.84
C ASN A 5 -2.72 3.57 13.86
N GLU A 6 -2.71 3.00 12.65
CA GLU A 6 -2.00 3.59 11.53
C GLU A 6 -2.54 4.98 11.18
N THR A 7 -1.64 5.84 10.66
CA THR A 7 -1.98 7.23 10.33
C THR A 7 -1.23 7.68 9.08
N THR A 8 -1.80 8.66 8.39
CA THR A 8 -1.15 9.40 7.31
C THR A 8 -0.42 10.66 7.80
N GLN A 9 -0.49 10.96 9.11
CA GLN A 9 0.31 12.03 9.69
C GLN A 9 1.72 11.53 9.98
N ASP A 10 2.69 11.98 9.19
CA ASP A 10 4.08 11.59 9.38
C ASP A 10 4.80 12.45 10.43
N LEU A 11 4.84 11.96 11.67
CA LEU A 11 5.59 12.57 12.77
C LEU A 11 6.99 11.95 12.96
N LEU A 12 7.30 10.87 12.24
CA LEU A 12 8.49 10.03 12.44
C LEU A 12 9.41 9.98 11.21
N GLY A 13 9.06 10.65 10.11
CA GLY A 13 9.87 10.74 8.89
C GLY A 13 9.72 9.55 7.94
N TYR A 14 8.60 8.84 7.96
CA TYR A 14 8.31 7.74 7.02
C TYR A 14 8.07 8.20 5.57
N GLN A 15 7.80 9.49 5.33
CA GLN A 15 7.57 10.02 3.99
C GLN A 15 8.73 9.72 3.03
N VAL A 16 9.97 9.78 3.51
CA VAL A 16 11.17 9.48 2.71
C VAL A 16 11.14 8.04 2.18
N HIS A 17 10.63 7.11 2.98
CA HIS A 17 10.51 5.70 2.61
C HIS A 17 9.35 5.49 1.64
N ALA A 18 8.21 6.13 1.87
CA ALA A 18 7.06 6.09 0.97
C ALA A 18 7.42 6.63 -0.43
N ASP A 19 8.15 7.74 -0.49
CA ASP A 19 8.58 8.35 -1.75
C ASP A 19 9.56 7.47 -2.52
N LEU A 20 10.46 6.76 -1.81
CA LEU A 20 11.36 5.79 -2.43
C LEU A 20 10.58 4.61 -3.03
N LEU A 21 9.67 4.03 -2.27
CA LEU A 21 8.82 2.92 -2.74
C LEU A 21 7.98 3.33 -3.94
N LYS A 22 7.38 4.53 -3.90
CA LYS A 22 6.64 5.12 -5.02
C LYS A 22 7.49 5.20 -6.28
N LYS A 23 8.73 5.69 -6.21
CA LYS A 23 9.64 5.76 -7.37
C LYS A 23 9.93 4.38 -7.97
N ILE A 24 10.07 3.37 -7.13
CA ILE A 24 10.31 1.98 -7.59
C ILE A 24 9.06 1.44 -8.28
N ILE A 25 7.88 1.61 -7.69
CA ILE A 25 6.60 1.13 -8.24
C ILE A 25 6.29 1.79 -9.59
N LEU A 26 6.58 3.08 -9.74
CA LEU A 26 6.35 3.84 -10.98
C LEU A 26 7.41 3.59 -12.07
N SER A 27 8.38 2.71 -11.83
CA SER A 27 9.44 2.40 -12.78
C SER A 27 9.14 1.09 -13.50
N ASP A 28 8.68 1.16 -14.75
CA ASP A 28 8.34 -0.02 -15.56
C ASP A 28 9.50 -1.02 -15.71
N SER A 29 10.75 -0.53 -15.74
CA SER A 29 11.94 -1.37 -15.82
C SER A 29 12.19 -2.24 -14.58
N MET A 30 11.53 -1.93 -13.46
CA MET A 30 11.64 -2.68 -12.21
C MET A 30 10.55 -3.75 -12.07
N LEU A 31 9.55 -3.78 -12.97
CA LEU A 31 8.44 -4.73 -12.89
C LEU A 31 8.78 -6.08 -13.56
N PRO A 32 8.29 -7.21 -13.01
CA PRO A 32 7.49 -7.33 -11.78
C PRO A 32 8.36 -7.30 -10.52
N ILE A 33 7.87 -6.66 -9.45
CA ILE A 33 8.58 -6.56 -8.17
C ILE A 33 7.74 -7.04 -6.98
N SER A 34 8.40 -7.62 -5.98
CA SER A 34 7.82 -7.90 -4.66
C SER A 34 8.70 -7.25 -3.60
N ILE A 35 8.09 -6.48 -2.69
CA ILE A 35 8.80 -5.72 -1.67
C ILE A 35 8.35 -6.20 -0.29
N GLY A 36 9.30 -6.64 0.54
CA GLY A 36 9.07 -6.98 1.94
C GLY A 36 9.39 -5.80 2.86
N VAL A 37 8.44 -5.41 3.72
CA VAL A 37 8.63 -4.37 4.74
C VAL A 37 8.79 -5.02 6.11
N PHE A 38 9.97 -4.90 6.72
CA PHE A 38 10.32 -5.53 7.99
C PHE A 38 10.51 -4.51 9.10
N GLY A 39 10.21 -4.90 10.34
CA GLY A 39 10.33 -4.04 11.52
C GLY A 39 9.53 -4.57 12.71
N ASN A 40 9.87 -4.10 13.92
CA ASN A 40 9.22 -4.52 15.16
C ASN A 40 7.73 -4.16 15.20
N TRP A 41 6.96 -4.78 16.11
CA TRP A 41 5.58 -4.37 16.34
C TRP A 41 5.52 -2.90 16.77
N GLY A 42 4.54 -2.14 16.26
CA GLY A 42 4.42 -0.70 16.52
C GLY A 42 5.44 0.19 15.80
N SER A 43 6.30 -0.37 14.92
CA SER A 43 7.31 0.41 14.19
C SER A 43 6.77 1.19 12.98
N GLY A 44 5.47 1.47 12.90
CA GLY A 44 4.88 2.29 11.82
C GLY A 44 4.80 1.64 10.43
N LYS A 45 5.00 0.32 10.28
CA LYS A 45 4.95 -0.36 8.96
C LYS A 45 3.62 -0.15 8.24
N SER A 46 2.49 -0.31 8.95
CA SER A 46 1.16 -0.08 8.38
C SER A 46 0.96 1.39 7.99
N SER A 47 1.50 2.33 8.79
CA SER A 47 1.49 3.76 8.46
C SER A 47 2.31 4.08 7.22
N LEU A 48 3.47 3.44 7.04
CA LEU A 48 4.26 3.54 5.81
C LEU A 48 3.46 3.07 4.58
N MET A 49 2.74 1.95 4.70
CA MET A 49 1.89 1.46 3.62
C MET A 49 0.75 2.43 3.29
N LEU A 50 0.13 3.06 4.31
CA LEU A 50 -0.88 4.11 4.09
C LEU A 50 -0.32 5.37 3.41
N LEU A 51 0.85 5.84 3.85
CA LEU A 51 1.53 6.98 3.23
C LEU A 51 1.83 6.71 1.75
N LEU A 52 2.32 5.51 1.44
CA LEU A 52 2.55 5.07 0.07
C LEU A 52 1.24 5.05 -0.73
N GLN A 53 0.17 4.50 -0.15
CA GLN A 53 -1.14 4.43 -0.80
C GLN A 53 -1.64 5.83 -1.18
N GLN A 54 -1.54 6.77 -0.24
CA GLN A 54 -1.90 8.17 -0.47
C GLN A 54 -1.02 8.81 -1.56
N ALA A 55 0.30 8.62 -1.50
CA ALA A 55 1.24 9.20 -2.46
C ALA A 55 1.04 8.69 -3.90
N LEU A 56 0.54 7.47 -4.08
CA LEU A 56 0.16 6.90 -5.37
C LEU A 56 -1.16 7.48 -5.88
N LYS A 57 -2.18 7.65 -5.01
CA LYS A 57 -3.45 8.32 -5.37
C LYS A 57 -3.22 9.77 -5.80
N GLU A 58 -2.39 10.51 -5.08
CA GLU A 58 -2.03 11.88 -5.44
C GLU A 58 -1.27 11.96 -6.77
N TRP A 59 -0.38 10.99 -7.02
CA TRP A 59 0.32 10.89 -8.30
C TRP A 59 -0.65 10.66 -9.45
N GLU A 60 -1.58 9.71 -9.29
CA GLU A 60 -2.62 9.42 -10.27
C GLU A 60 -3.44 10.68 -10.58
N GLN A 61 -3.97 11.35 -9.55
CA GLN A 61 -4.73 12.61 -9.71
C GLN A 61 -3.93 13.74 -10.41
N SER A 62 -2.61 13.74 -10.29
CA SER A 62 -1.74 14.72 -10.96
C SER A 62 -1.54 14.47 -12.47
N GLN A 63 -1.84 13.27 -12.97
CA GLN A 63 -1.75 12.93 -14.39
C GLN A 63 -2.94 13.54 -15.15
N GLN A 64 -2.76 14.74 -15.72
CA GLN A 64 -3.75 15.36 -16.61
C GLN A 64 -3.54 14.91 -18.07
N GLY A 65 -4.52 14.24 -18.68
CA GLY A 65 -4.50 13.88 -20.11
C GLY A 65 -5.24 12.58 -20.46
N GLU A 66 -5.36 12.26 -21.76
CA GLU A 66 -6.12 11.11 -22.30
C GLU A 66 -5.46 9.73 -22.02
N ASN A 67 -4.18 9.70 -21.64
CA ASN A 67 -3.46 8.49 -21.22
C ASN A 67 -3.25 8.48 -19.70
N HIS A 68 -4.34 8.36 -18.95
CA HIS A 68 -4.29 8.25 -17.50
C HIS A 68 -3.87 6.84 -17.09
N ASN A 69 -2.63 6.68 -16.63
CA ASN A 69 -2.16 5.42 -16.07
C ASN A 69 -2.82 5.21 -14.70
N MET A 70 -3.76 4.27 -14.64
CA MET A 70 -4.47 3.91 -13.41
C MET A 70 -3.63 2.91 -12.60
N ILE A 71 -3.53 3.13 -11.28
CA ILE A 71 -2.89 2.19 -10.35
C ILE A 71 -3.95 1.61 -9.43
N LEU A 72 -4.32 0.36 -9.67
CA LEU A 72 -5.20 -0.39 -8.78
C LEU A 72 -4.47 -0.75 -7.49
N GLN A 73 -4.92 -0.20 -6.37
CA GLN A 73 -4.32 -0.41 -5.05
C GLN A 73 -5.22 -1.33 -4.21
N VAL A 74 -4.80 -2.58 -4.03
CA VAL A 74 -5.55 -3.59 -3.25
C VAL A 74 -4.91 -3.76 -1.88
N TYR A 75 -5.69 -3.54 -0.82
CA TYR A 75 -5.27 -3.80 0.56
C TYR A 75 -5.80 -5.15 1.03
N PHE A 76 -4.96 -5.94 1.69
CA PHE A 76 -5.33 -7.24 2.24
C PHE A 76 -4.64 -7.49 3.58
N ASN A 77 -5.43 -7.83 4.62
CA ASN A 77 -4.92 -8.18 5.94
C ASN A 77 -5.18 -9.66 6.23
N SER A 78 -4.15 -10.50 6.07
CA SER A 78 -4.28 -11.94 6.27
C SER A 78 -4.57 -12.35 7.71
N TRP A 79 -4.24 -11.51 8.71
CA TRP A 79 -4.46 -11.84 10.13
C TRP A 79 -5.94 -11.92 10.51
N GLN A 80 -6.84 -11.41 9.68
CA GLN A 80 -8.28 -11.48 9.90
C GLN A 80 -8.89 -12.84 9.55
N PHE A 81 -8.11 -13.75 8.97
CA PHE A 81 -8.59 -15.04 8.48
C PHE A 81 -7.80 -16.20 9.10
N GLU A 82 -8.52 -17.21 9.60
CA GLU A 82 -7.91 -18.35 10.29
C GLU A 82 -7.51 -19.48 9.33
N SER A 83 -8.18 -19.62 8.19
CA SER A 83 -7.96 -20.71 7.24
C SER A 83 -7.33 -20.23 5.92
N TYR A 84 -6.51 -21.09 5.31
CA TYR A 84 -5.87 -20.83 4.03
C TYR A 84 -6.88 -20.65 2.89
N ASP A 85 -7.93 -21.48 2.86
CA ASP A 85 -8.96 -21.40 1.82
C ASP A 85 -9.78 -20.12 1.95
N THR A 86 -10.13 -19.72 3.17
CA THR A 86 -10.80 -18.42 3.43
C THR A 86 -9.90 -17.26 3.02
N THR A 87 -8.61 -17.29 3.38
CA THR A 87 -7.63 -16.25 3.04
C THR A 87 -7.53 -16.06 1.52
N LYS A 88 -7.47 -17.16 0.76
CA LYS A 88 -7.43 -17.12 -0.70
C LYS A 88 -8.67 -16.51 -1.31
N LEU A 89 -9.84 -16.99 -0.89
CA LEU A 89 -11.12 -16.51 -1.40
C LEU A 89 -11.25 -15.01 -1.16
N THR A 90 -10.97 -14.55 0.07
CA THR A 90 -11.09 -13.14 0.40
C THR A 90 -10.07 -12.26 -0.31
N MET A 91 -8.86 -12.76 -0.58
CA MET A 91 -7.89 -12.03 -1.40
C MET A 91 -8.42 -11.83 -2.84
N ILE A 92 -9.03 -12.85 -3.43
CA ILE A 92 -9.65 -12.76 -4.77
C ILE A 92 -10.84 -11.79 -4.73
N GLU A 93 -11.72 -11.90 -3.73
CA GLU A 93 -12.85 -11.00 -3.53
C GLU A 93 -12.38 -9.54 -3.41
N SER A 94 -11.32 -9.28 -2.63
CA SER A 94 -10.76 -7.93 -2.46
C SER A 94 -10.22 -7.34 -3.76
N ILE A 95 -9.65 -8.17 -4.65
CA ILE A 95 -9.20 -7.73 -5.97
C ILE A 95 -10.41 -7.42 -6.86
N LEU A 96 -11.44 -8.29 -6.84
CA LEU A 96 -12.65 -8.11 -7.65
C LEU A 96 -13.47 -6.88 -7.22
N GLU A 97 -13.54 -6.59 -5.93
CA GLU A 97 -14.21 -5.39 -5.40
C GLU A 97 -13.48 -4.09 -5.73
N ALA A 98 -12.17 -4.16 -5.98
CA ALA A 98 -11.35 -2.99 -6.28
C ALA A 98 -11.32 -2.63 -7.78
N LEU A 99 -11.65 -3.58 -8.67
CA LEU A 99 -11.75 -3.41 -10.14
C LEU A 99 -13.02 -2.63 -10.54
#